data_AF-A0A2D5XJS4-F1
#
_entry.id   AF-A0A2D5XJS4-F1
#
_cell.length_a   1.000
_cell.length_b   1.000
_cell.length_c   1.000
_cell.angle_alpha   90.00
_cell.angle_beta   90.00
_cell.angle_gamma   90.00
#
_symmetry.space_group_name_H-M   'P 1'
#
loop_
_entity.id
_entity.type
_entity.pdbx_description
1 polymer ?
#
loop_
_entity_poly.entity_id
_entity_poly.type
_entity_poly.pdbx_seq_one_letter_code
_entity_poly.pdbx_strand_id
1 'polypeptide(L)'
;MIREGDFLKWLDHARPGNRLKYHMGHLGVDREPDGALSDALRRELVRIADRAMEFALQGRLHLVQERRGKDVTAYLAVMGSAG
;
A
#
# COMPACT_ATOMS: atom_id res chain seq x y z
N MET A 1 -0.37 -2.65 10.18
CA MET A 1 -0.73 -2.84 8.76
C MET A 1 -2.24 -2.77 8.67
N ILE A 2 -2.79 -2.07 7.68
CA ILE A 2 -4.25 -2.04 7.45
C ILE A 2 -4.71 -3.37 6.81
N ARG A 3 -6.00 -3.69 6.85
CA ARG A 3 -6.57 -4.83 6.11
C ARG A 3 -6.95 -4.39 4.69
N GLU A 4 -7.04 -5.35 3.77
CA GLU A 4 -7.52 -5.08 2.39
C GLU A 4 -8.90 -4.42 2.38
N GLY A 5 -9.82 -4.88 3.21
CA GLY A 5 -11.17 -4.29 3.30
C GLY A 5 -11.17 -2.81 3.67
N ASP A 6 -10.25 -2.37 4.55
CA ASP A 6 -10.13 -0.96 4.93
C ASP A 6 -9.47 -0.13 3.82
N PHE A 7 -8.55 -0.73 3.06
CA PHE A 7 -7.95 -0.12 1.87
C PHE A 7 -9.01 0.13 0.78
N LEU A 8 -9.88 -0.86 0.52
CA LEU A 8 -10.98 -0.72 -0.44
C LEU A 8 -12.01 0.32 0.01
N LYS A 9 -12.40 0.31 1.29
CA LYS A 9 -13.27 1.37 1.84
C LYS A 9 -12.66 2.75 1.72
N TRP A 10 -11.35 2.90 1.94
CA TRP A 10 -10.68 4.17 1.72
C TRP A 10 -10.71 4.59 0.25
N LEU A 11 -10.48 3.68 -0.69
CA LEU A 11 -10.55 3.96 -2.13
C LEU A 11 -11.91 4.51 -2.57
N ASP A 12 -13.00 4.02 -1.98
CA ASP A 12 -14.37 4.45 -2.31
C ASP A 12 -14.68 5.88 -1.85
N HIS A 13 -13.98 6.37 -0.82
CA HIS A 13 -14.30 7.66 -0.17
C HIS A 13 -13.17 8.71 -0.32
N ALA A 14 -11.97 8.29 -0.73
CA ALA A 14 -10.81 9.16 -0.82
C ALA A 14 -10.98 10.19 -1.94
N ARG A 15 -10.66 11.45 -1.60
CA ARG A 15 -10.62 12.56 -2.55
C ARG A 15 -9.23 12.70 -3.15
N PRO A 16 -9.08 13.33 -4.33
CA PRO A 16 -7.77 13.63 -4.91
C PRO A 16 -6.81 14.25 -3.88
N GLY A 17 -5.57 13.76 -3.86
CA GLY A 17 -4.53 14.16 -2.91
C GLY A 17 -4.62 13.51 -1.53
N ASN A 18 -5.69 12.79 -1.18
CA ASN A 18 -5.73 12.01 0.06
C ASN A 18 -4.65 10.93 0.04
N ARG A 19 -4.02 10.70 1.20
CA ARG A 19 -2.91 9.75 1.36
C ARG A 19 -3.31 8.66 2.35
N LEU A 20 -2.96 7.43 2.05
CA LEU A 20 -3.09 6.29 2.95
C LEU A 20 -1.78 5.53 3.03
N LYS A 21 -1.24 5.37 4.24
CA LYS A 21 -0.11 4.47 4.50
C LYS A 21 -0.64 3.05 4.65
N TYR A 22 -0.33 2.19 3.68
CA TYR A 22 -0.74 0.79 3.74
C TYR A 22 0.34 -0.11 4.36
N HIS A 23 1.62 0.27 4.28
CA HIS A 23 2.72 -0.53 4.82
C HIS A 23 3.87 0.34 5.34
N MET A 24 4.62 -0.22 6.30
CA MET A 24 5.86 0.32 6.86
C MET A 24 6.83 -0.85 7.00
N GLY A 25 8.00 -0.75 6.39
CA GLY A 25 8.94 -1.87 6.28
C GLY A 25 9.60 -1.91 4.91
N HIS A 26 9.97 -3.10 4.46
CA HIS A 26 10.56 -3.34 3.14
C HIS A 26 9.56 -4.14 2.30
N LEU A 27 8.70 -3.45 1.54
CA LEU A 27 7.55 -4.06 0.87
C LEU A 27 7.92 -5.29 0.02
N GLY A 28 9.06 -5.28 -0.67
CA GLY A 28 9.52 -6.44 -1.45
C GLY A 28 9.80 -7.64 -0.54
N VAL A 29 10.63 -7.45 0.48
CA VAL A 29 11.03 -8.50 1.43
C VAL A 29 9.83 -9.00 2.25
N ASP A 30 8.99 -8.08 2.73
CA ASP A 30 7.87 -8.41 3.62
C ASP A 30 6.73 -9.17 2.90
N ARG A 31 6.78 -9.27 1.57
CA ARG A 31 5.84 -10.06 0.76
C ARG A 31 6.33 -11.48 0.50
N GLU A 32 7.62 -11.75 0.69
CA GLU A 32 8.21 -13.05 0.43
C GLU A 32 7.92 -14.05 1.56
N PRO A 33 7.81 -15.37 1.27
CA PRO A 33 7.54 -16.40 2.28
C PRO A 33 8.58 -16.48 3.41
N ASP A 34 9.82 -16.07 3.14
CA ASP A 34 10.95 -16.04 4.08
C ASP A 34 11.10 -14.69 4.81
N GLY A 35 10.19 -13.75 4.56
CA GLY A 35 10.15 -12.44 5.23
C GLY A 35 9.76 -12.53 6.72
N ALA A 36 9.84 -11.39 7.41
CA ALA A 36 9.60 -11.31 8.85
C ALA A 36 8.11 -11.38 9.26
N LEU A 37 7.18 -11.31 8.29
CA LEU A 37 5.75 -11.32 8.56
C LEU A 37 5.21 -12.75 8.69
N SER A 38 4.27 -12.94 9.62
CA SER A 38 3.45 -14.15 9.63
C SER A 38 2.73 -14.32 8.29
N ASP A 39 2.47 -15.55 7.90
CA ASP A 39 1.78 -15.90 6.66
C ASP A 39 0.44 -15.17 6.43
N ALA A 40 -0.35 -14.96 7.50
CA ALA A 40 -1.61 -14.24 7.41
C ALA A 40 -1.41 -12.76 7.06
N LEU A 41 -0.45 -12.10 7.72
CA LEU A 41 -0.10 -10.70 7.46
C LEU A 41 0.56 -10.53 6.09
N ARG A 42 1.44 -11.46 5.70
CA ARG A 42 2.05 -11.49 4.36
C ARG A 42 1.00 -11.56 3.26
N ARG A 43 0.02 -12.46 3.40
CA ARG A 43 -1.09 -12.58 2.43
C ARG A 43 -1.95 -11.32 2.35
N GLU A 44 -2.23 -10.65 3.48
CA GLU A 44 -2.90 -9.34 3.47
C GLU A 44 -2.06 -8.28 2.75
N LEU A 45 -0.75 -8.20 3.04
CA LEU A 45 0.16 -7.26 2.40
C LEU A 45 0.21 -7.47 0.88
N VAL A 46 0.29 -8.72 0.42
CA VAL A 46 0.26 -9.07 -1.00
C VAL A 46 -1.01 -8.53 -1.65
N ARG A 47 -2.19 -8.82 -1.09
CA ARG A 47 -3.47 -8.34 -1.64
C ARG A 47 -3.54 -6.82 -1.73
N ILE A 48 -3.13 -6.11 -0.68
CA ILE A 48 -3.16 -4.65 -0.68
C ILE A 48 -2.16 -4.07 -1.69
N ALA A 49 -0.94 -4.62 -1.76
CA ALA A 49 0.08 -4.14 -2.68
C ALA A 49 -0.30 -4.38 -4.15
N ASP A 50 -0.90 -5.54 -4.46
CA ASP A 50 -1.40 -5.85 -5.79
C ASP A 50 -2.54 -4.90 -6.17
N ARG A 51 -3.51 -4.70 -5.27
CA ARG A 51 -4.61 -3.75 -5.51
C ARG A 51 -4.13 -2.31 -5.71
N ALA A 52 -3.15 -1.88 -4.91
CA ALA A 52 -2.55 -0.57 -5.03
C ALA A 52 -1.86 -0.40 -6.40
N MET A 53 -1.14 -1.43 -6.86
CA MET A 53 -0.50 -1.44 -8.18
C MET A 53 -1.53 -1.43 -9.32
N GLU A 54 -2.57 -2.27 -9.26
CA GLU A 54 -3.67 -2.28 -10.23
C GLU A 54 -4.28 -0.89 -10.43
N PHE A 55 -4.64 -0.21 -9.32
CA PHE A 55 -5.22 1.13 -9.39
C PHE A 55 -4.22 2.20 -9.84
N ALA A 56 -2.93 2.03 -9.55
CA ALA A 56 -1.90 2.93 -10.06
C ALA A 56 -1.74 2.79 -11.57
N LEU A 57 -1.77 1.56 -12.10
CA LEU A 57 -1.74 1.30 -13.54
C LEU A 57 -2.98 1.85 -14.26
N GLN A 58 -4.12 1.94 -13.58
CA GLN A 58 -5.33 2.61 -14.06
C GLN A 58 -5.29 4.15 -13.93
N GLY A 59 -4.20 4.72 -13.40
CA GLY A 59 -4.07 6.16 -13.16
C GLY A 59 -4.87 6.69 -11.98
N ARG A 60 -5.51 5.82 -11.19
CA ARG A 60 -6.32 6.22 -10.03
C ARG A 60 -5.49 6.53 -8.79
N LEU A 61 -4.31 5.92 -8.68
CA LEU A 61 -3.39 6.14 -7.56
C LEU A 61 -2.01 6.57 -8.03
N HIS A 62 -1.34 7.38 -7.21
CA HIS A 62 0.11 7.52 -7.21
C HIS A 62 0.68 6.75 -6.03
N LEU A 63 1.64 5.87 -6.28
CA LEU A 63 2.34 5.12 -5.23
C LEU A 63 3.61 5.86 -4.83
N VAL A 64 3.77 6.10 -3.53
CA VAL A 64 4.91 6.84 -2.99
C VAL A 64 5.64 6.00 -1.96
N GLN A 65 6.96 5.91 -2.14
CA GLN A 65 7.88 5.34 -1.17
C GLN A 65 8.54 6.48 -0.41
N GLU A 66 8.29 6.58 0.90
CA GLU A 66 8.82 7.64 1.75
C GLU A 66 9.81 7.06 2.77
N ARG A 67 11.09 7.39 2.62
CA ARG A 67 12.14 6.98 3.57
C ARG A 67 12.03 7.84 4.83
N ARG A 68 11.79 7.20 5.98
CA ARG A 68 11.62 7.84 7.30
C ARG A 68 12.81 7.67 8.22
N GLY A 69 13.79 6.87 7.85
CA GLY A 69 15.01 6.65 8.61
C GLY A 69 15.93 5.63 7.94
N LYS A 70 16.93 5.17 8.70
CA LYS A 70 17.67 3.97 8.34
C LYS A 70 16.71 2.80 8.48
N ASP A 71 16.43 2.13 7.37
CA ASP A 71 15.61 0.90 7.28
C ASP A 71 14.10 1.05 7.58
N VAL A 72 13.60 2.30 7.68
CA VAL A 72 12.16 2.56 7.85
C VAL A 72 11.63 3.25 6.60
N THR A 73 10.86 2.52 5.81
CA THR A 73 10.22 3.03 4.59
C THR A 73 8.70 2.93 4.73
N ALA A 74 8.01 4.06 4.56
CA ALA A 74 6.56 4.09 4.47
C ALA A 74 6.12 3.94 3.00
N TYR A 75 5.16 3.05 2.76
CA TYR A 75 4.53 2.87 1.45
C TYR A 75 3.13 3.47 1.51
N LEU A 76 2.89 4.41 0.60
CA LEU A 76 1.71 5.25 0.57
C LEU A 76 0.99 5.10 -0.77
N ALA A 77 -0.34 5.06 -0.70
CA ALA A 77 -1.21 5.32 -1.83
C ALA A 77 -1.69 6.77 -1.75
N VAL A 78 -1.63 7.50 -2.85
CA VAL A 78 -2.17 8.86 -2.98
C VAL A 78 -3.24 8.86 -4.06
N MET A 79 -4.45 9.32 -3.72
CA MET A 79 -5.54 9.37 -4.69
C MET A 79 -5.23 10.38 -5.78
N GLY A 80 -5.26 9.96 -7.04
CA GLY A 80 -5.11 10.84 -8.19
C GLY A 80 -6.30 11.78 -8.36
N SER A 81 -6.11 12.88 -9.06
CA SER A 81 -7.23 13.59 -9.66
C SER A 81 -7.78 12.74 -10.80
N ALA A 82 -9.10 12.52 -10.86
CA ALA A 82 -9.72 11.95 -12.05
C ALA A 82 -9.25 12.77 -13.27
N GLY A 83 -8.69 12.06 -14.26
CA GLY A 83 -8.33 12.65 -15.55
C GLY A 83 -9.56 13.04 -16.36
#